data_AF-A0A2P5DBS6-F1
#
_entry.id   AF-A0A2P5DBS6-F1
#
_cell.length_a   1.000
_cell.length_b   1.000
_cell.length_c   1.000
_cell.angle_alpha   90.00
_cell.angle_beta   90.00
_cell.angle_gamma   90.00
#
_symmetry.space_group_name_H-M   'P 1'
#
loop_
_entity.id
_entity.type
_entity.pdbx_description
1 polymer ?
#
loop_
_entity_poly.entity_id
_entity_poly.type
_entity_poly.pdbx_seq_one_letter_code
_entity_poly.pdbx_strand_id
1 'polypeptide(L)'
;MVVAISVGVVSVAVGVGIPIFYETQIDSAAKRENTQPCFPCNGSGAQICRFCTGTGNITLELGGDEKEVSRCINCDGVGSLTCTTCQGSGIQPRYLDRREFKDDD
;
A
#
# COMPACT_ATOMS: atom_id res chain seq x y z
N MET A 1 -25.43 -24.32 47.43
CA MET A 1 -25.53 -24.76 46.02
C MET A 1 -25.64 -23.58 45.05
N VAL A 2 -26.55 -22.62 45.29
CA VAL A 2 -26.77 -21.45 44.41
C VAL A 2 -25.49 -20.63 44.15
N VAL A 3 -24.68 -20.37 45.18
CA VAL A 3 -23.42 -19.59 45.07
C VAL A 3 -22.42 -20.23 44.10
N ALA A 4 -22.30 -21.56 44.11
CA ALA A 4 -21.37 -22.27 43.22
C ALA A 4 -21.84 -22.21 41.76
N ILE A 5 -23.17 -22.33 41.54
CA ILE A 5 -23.77 -22.24 40.21
C ILE A 5 -23.62 -20.82 39.64
N SER A 6 -23.88 -19.79 40.45
CA SER A 6 -23.74 -18.39 40.01
C SER A 6 -22.29 -18.05 39.66
N VAL A 7 -21.31 -18.49 40.45
CA VAL A 7 -19.89 -18.27 40.16
C VAL A 7 -19.46 -19.01 38.88
N GLY A 8 -19.96 -20.23 38.66
CA GLY A 8 -19.69 -20.99 37.43
C GLY A 8 -20.19 -20.27 36.18
N VAL A 9 -21.44 -19.80 36.18
CA VAL A 9 -22.04 -19.11 35.02
C VAL A 9 -21.33 -17.79 34.72
N VAL A 10 -21.03 -16.99 35.75
CA VAL A 10 -20.31 -15.73 35.57
C VAL A 10 -18.91 -15.96 34.99
N SER A 11 -18.19 -16.98 35.48
CA SER A 11 -16.85 -17.33 34.97
C SER A 11 -16.87 -17.66 33.47
N VAL A 12 -17.85 -18.46 33.02
CA VAL A 12 -17.99 -18.82 31.59
C VAL A 12 -18.40 -17.61 30.74
N ALA A 13 -19.34 -16.80 31.22
CA ALA A 13 -19.79 -15.61 30.51
C ALA A 13 -18.64 -14.60 30.30
N VAL A 14 -17.80 -14.40 31.32
CA VAL A 14 -16.60 -13.56 31.21
C VAL A 14 -15.57 -14.20 30.28
N GLY A 15 -15.34 -15.51 30.40
CA GLY A 15 -14.38 -16.24 29.57
C GLY A 15 -14.67 -16.22 28.08
N VAL A 16 -15.95 -16.15 27.67
CA VAL A 16 -16.36 -16.08 26.26
C VAL A 16 -16.62 -14.63 25.82
N GLY A 17 -17.19 -13.80 26.69
CA GLY A 17 -17.58 -12.43 26.35
C GLY A 17 -16.39 -11.51 26.10
N ILE A 18 -15.30 -11.67 26.85
CA ILE A 18 -14.10 -10.82 26.70
C ILE A 18 -13.45 -11.03 25.32
N PRO A 19 -13.13 -12.27 24.88
CA PRO A 19 -12.60 -12.50 23.54
C PRO A 19 -13.49 -11.92 22.43
N ILE A 20 -14.81 -12.18 22.47
CA ILE A 20 -15.75 -11.67 21.45
C ILE A 20 -15.69 -10.13 21.37
N PHE A 21 -15.71 -9.45 22.51
CA PHE A 21 -15.61 -7.99 22.53
C PHE A 21 -14.30 -7.50 21.90
N TYR A 22 -13.16 -8.10 22.23
CA TYR A 22 -11.87 -7.71 21.62
C TYR A 22 -11.81 -8.02 20.12
N GLU A 23 -12.32 -9.17 19.66
CA GLU A 23 -12.38 -9.51 18.23
C GLU A 23 -13.19 -8.48 17.44
N THR A 24 -14.36 -8.06 17.95
CA THR A 24 -15.18 -7.04 17.26
C THR A 24 -14.48 -5.69 17.12
N GLN A 25 -13.69 -5.31 18.13
CA GLN A 25 -12.91 -4.07 18.13
C GLN A 25 -11.74 -4.15 17.14
N ILE A 26 -11.09 -5.32 17.05
CA ILE A 26 -9.98 -5.58 16.12
C ILE A 26 -10.48 -5.58 14.68
N ASP A 27 -11.59 -6.27 14.39
CA ASP A 27 -12.18 -6.35 13.05
C ASP A 27 -12.63 -4.95 12.57
N SER A 28 -13.25 -4.17 13.45
CA SER A 28 -13.64 -2.79 13.15
C SER A 28 -12.43 -1.88 12.88
N ALA A 29 -11.31 -2.12 13.55
CA ALA A 29 -10.06 -1.39 13.32
C ALA A 29 -9.39 -1.81 12.00
N ALA A 30 -9.42 -3.10 11.66
CA ALA A 30 -8.87 -3.64 10.41
C ALA A 30 -9.62 -3.10 9.19
N LYS A 31 -10.96 -2.99 9.26
CA LYS A 31 -11.83 -2.46 8.18
C LYS A 31 -11.70 -0.96 7.94
N ARG A 32 -10.92 -0.23 8.75
CA ARG A 32 -10.71 1.20 8.52
C ARG A 32 -9.98 1.40 7.20
N GLU A 33 -10.59 2.15 6.29
CA GLU A 33 -9.97 2.53 5.02
C GLU A 33 -8.59 3.14 5.24
N ASN A 34 -7.67 2.79 4.36
CA ASN A 34 -6.33 3.33 4.36
C ASN A 34 -6.25 4.51 3.40
N THR A 35 -6.08 5.71 3.95
CA THR A 35 -6.00 6.96 3.19
C THR A 35 -4.60 7.60 3.29
N GLN A 36 -3.61 6.89 3.83
CA GLN A 36 -2.26 7.43 3.95
C GLN A 36 -1.64 7.54 2.55
N PRO A 37 -1.22 8.73 2.10
CA PRO A 37 -0.57 8.86 0.81
C PRO A 37 0.75 8.09 0.81
N CYS A 38 1.02 7.39 -0.29
CA CYS A 38 2.27 6.67 -0.52
C CYS A 38 3.44 7.67 -0.47
N PHE A 39 4.36 7.45 0.47
CA PHE A 39 5.42 8.41 0.75
C PHE A 39 6.34 8.66 -0.46
N PRO A 40 6.82 7.63 -1.18
CA PRO A 40 7.65 7.85 -2.36
C PRO A 40 6.99 8.68 -3.46
N CYS A 41 5.71 8.50 -3.75
CA CYS A 41 5.02 9.20 -4.87
C CYS A 41 4.14 10.36 -4.41
N ASN A 42 4.15 10.68 -3.12
CA ASN A 42 3.29 11.68 -2.50
C ASN A 42 1.81 11.56 -2.91
N GLY A 43 1.30 10.34 -2.96
CA GLY A 43 -0.10 10.09 -3.33
C GLY A 43 -0.41 9.99 -4.83
N SER A 44 0.53 10.34 -5.72
CA SER A 44 0.24 10.40 -7.17
C SER A 44 0.12 9.04 -7.87
N GLY A 45 0.59 7.96 -7.23
CA GLY A 45 0.68 6.64 -7.87
C GLY A 45 1.79 6.51 -8.92
N ALA A 46 2.48 7.60 -9.27
CA ALA A 46 3.52 7.62 -10.29
C ALA A 46 4.80 8.30 -9.79
N GLN A 47 5.92 7.98 -10.44
CA GLN A 47 7.23 8.58 -10.24
C GLN A 47 7.67 9.22 -11.54
N ILE A 48 8.27 10.40 -11.47
CA ILE A 48 8.88 11.00 -12.65
C ILE A 48 9.98 10.07 -13.14
N CYS A 49 9.99 9.77 -14.44
CA CYS A 49 11.02 8.93 -15.02
C CYS A 49 12.36 9.66 -14.90
N ARG A 50 13.28 9.11 -14.09
CA ARG A 50 14.57 9.75 -13.82
C ARG A 50 15.45 9.83 -15.06
N PHE A 51 15.25 8.95 -16.04
CA PHE A 51 16.07 8.89 -17.25
C PHE A 51 15.80 10.03 -18.23
N CYS A 52 14.54 10.45 -18.38
CA CYS A 52 14.16 11.59 -19.22
C CYS A 52 13.73 12.81 -18.40
N THR A 53 13.80 12.74 -17.06
CA THR A 53 13.35 13.82 -16.16
C THR A 53 11.93 14.30 -16.44
N GLY A 54 11.05 13.43 -16.95
CA GLY A 54 9.67 13.77 -17.29
C GLY A 54 9.42 14.20 -18.73
N THR A 55 10.44 14.38 -19.57
CA THR A 55 10.26 14.86 -20.96
C THR A 55 9.74 13.78 -21.91
N GLY A 56 9.92 12.50 -21.58
CA GLY A 56 9.58 11.38 -22.47
C GLY A 56 10.59 11.13 -23.60
N ASN A 57 11.62 11.95 -23.72
CA ASN A 57 12.69 11.77 -24.70
C ASN A 57 14.08 11.85 -24.02
N ILE A 58 15.09 11.28 -24.66
CA ILE A 58 16.49 11.47 -24.29
C ILE A 58 17.19 12.16 -25.46
N THR A 59 18.05 13.12 -25.15
CA THR A 59 18.84 13.86 -26.13
C THR A 59 20.30 13.44 -25.98
N LEU A 60 20.86 12.87 -27.05
CA LEU A 60 22.27 12.50 -27.14
C LEU A 60 22.98 13.54 -28.02
N GLU A 61 24.08 14.08 -27.55
CA GLU A 61 24.95 14.97 -28.33
C GLU A 61 26.04 14.11 -28.97
N LEU A 62 26.06 14.00 -30.30
CA LEU A 62 27.00 13.17 -31.04
C LEU A 62 28.28 13.94 -31.44
N GLY A 63 28.32 15.24 -31.19
CA GLY A 63 29.41 16.16 -31.56
C GLY A 63 29.11 16.92 -32.85
N GLY A 64 29.77 18.07 -33.06
CA GLY A 64 29.59 18.86 -34.28
C GLY A 64 28.16 19.41 -34.48
N ASP A 65 27.53 19.89 -33.39
CA ASP A 65 26.14 20.37 -33.34
C ASP A 65 25.05 19.33 -33.69
N GLU A 66 25.42 18.06 -33.91
CA GLU A 66 24.47 16.98 -34.13
C GLU A 66 23.86 16.47 -32.81
N LYS A 67 22.53 16.53 -32.74
CA LYS A 67 21.73 16.03 -31.63
C LYS A 67 20.79 14.94 -32.12
N GLU A 68 20.85 13.79 -31.46
CA GLU A 68 19.86 12.73 -31.66
C GLU A 68 18.84 12.77 -30.54
N VAL A 69 17.56 12.92 -30.91
CA VAL A 69 16.43 12.88 -29.96
C VAL A 69 15.74 11.54 -30.14
N SER A 70 15.76 10.71 -29.11
CA SER A 70 15.08 9.42 -29.13
C SER A 70 14.03 9.32 -28.04
N ARG A 71 13.02 8.48 -28.27
CA ARG A 71 11.98 8.17 -27.27
C ARG A 71 12.64 7.49 -26.07
N CYS A 72 12.30 7.94 -24.86
CA CYS A 72 12.86 7.35 -23.65
C CYS A 72 12.33 5.92 -23.46
N ILE A 73 13.20 4.92 -23.67
CA ILE A 73 12.86 3.50 -23.54
C ILE A 73 12.45 3.10 -22.12
N ASN A 74 12.95 3.80 -21.10
CA ASN A 74 12.67 3.48 -19.70
C ASN A 74 11.27 3.85 -19.25
N CYS A 75 10.56 4.70 -19.99
CA CYS A 75 9.15 5.04 -19.69
C CYS A 75 8.27 4.96 -20.93
N ASP A 76 8.77 4.35 -22.02
CA ASP A 76 8.13 4.36 -23.33
C ASP A 76 7.62 5.76 -23.72
N GLY A 77 8.40 6.80 -23.44
CA GLY A 77 8.05 8.19 -23.71
C GLY A 77 6.89 8.79 -22.92
N VAL A 78 6.38 8.11 -21.89
CA VAL A 78 5.33 8.65 -21.00
C VAL A 78 5.86 9.76 -20.10
N GLY A 79 7.14 9.72 -19.73
CA GLY A 79 7.75 10.68 -18.79
C GLY A 79 7.59 10.29 -17.32
N SER A 80 6.81 9.26 -17.00
CA SER A 80 6.63 8.74 -15.66
C SER A 80 6.60 7.21 -15.62
N LEU A 81 6.85 6.65 -14.45
CA LEU A 81 6.80 5.23 -14.14
C LEU A 81 5.77 5.00 -13.03
N THR A 82 5.04 3.89 -13.08
CA THR A 82 4.17 3.49 -11.97
C THR A 82 4.99 3.34 -10.69
N CYS A 83 4.52 3.91 -9.59
CA CYS A 83 5.23 3.81 -8.31
C CYS A 83 5.19 2.36 -7.82
N THR A 84 6.35 1.71 -7.78
CA THR A 84 6.49 0.30 -7.38
C THR A 84 6.19 0.04 -5.91
N THR A 85 6.15 1.08 -5.07
CA THR A 85 5.80 0.95 -3.65
C THR A 85 4.30 0.76 -3.41
N CYS A 86 3.47 1.47 -4.19
CA CYS A 86 2.01 1.44 -4.07
C CYS A 86 1.31 0.82 -5.28
N GLN A 87 2.08 0.33 -6.25
CA GLN A 87 1.62 -0.26 -7.51
C GLN A 87 0.59 0.61 -8.25
N GLY A 88 0.74 1.93 -8.17
CA GLY A 88 -0.16 2.88 -8.84
C GLY A 88 -1.34 3.37 -8.03
N SER A 89 -1.64 2.77 -6.87
CA SER A 89 -2.78 3.18 -6.03
C SER A 89 -2.64 4.58 -5.43
N GLY A 90 -1.40 5.06 -5.26
CA GLY A 90 -1.11 6.28 -4.52
C GLY A 90 -1.28 6.13 -2.99
N ILE A 91 -1.68 4.96 -2.50
CA ILE A 91 -1.87 4.71 -1.06
C ILE A 91 -0.71 3.90 -0.52
N GLN A 92 -0.20 4.28 0.65
CA GLN A 92 0.87 3.55 1.34
C GLN A 92 0.32 2.22 1.86
N PRO A 93 0.75 1.04 1.36
CA PRO A 93 0.20 -0.23 1.84
C PRO A 93 0.48 -0.41 3.33
N ARG A 94 -0.52 -0.86 4.12
CA ARG A 94 -0.25 -1.19 5.53
C ARG A 94 0.62 -2.44 5.58
N TYR A 95 1.33 -2.58 6.70
CA TYR A 95 2.13 -3.77 6.94
C TYR A 95 1.28 -5.06 6.97
N LEU A 96 0.03 -4.96 7.40
CA LEU A 96 -0.93 -6.08 7.40
C LEU A 96 -1.41 -6.39 5.98
N ASP A 97 -1.86 -5.38 5.23
CA ASP A 97 -2.32 -5.53 3.83
C ASP A 97 -1.27 -6.20 2.93
N ARG A 98 0.03 -5.93 3.15
CA ARG A 98 1.11 -6.56 2.39
C ARG A 98 1.11 -8.09 2.47
N ARG A 99 0.61 -8.68 3.57
CA ARG A 99 0.62 -10.14 3.76
C ARG A 99 -0.53 -10.83 3.06
N GLU A 100 -1.69 -10.20 3.01
CA GLU A 100 -2.91 -10.75 2.41
C GLU A 100 -2.70 -11.06 0.92
N PHE A 101 -1.95 -10.22 0.20
CA PHE A 101 -1.56 -10.48 -1.19
C PHE A 101 -0.74 -11.76 -1.44
N LYS A 102 -0.23 -12.41 -0.38
CA LYS A 102 0.63 -13.59 -0.49
C LYS A 102 -0.11 -14.91 -0.25
N ASP A 103 -1.37 -14.86 0.18
CA ASP A 103 -2.13 -16.04 0.59
C ASP A 103 -3.15 -16.52 -0.48
N ASP A 104 -3.09 -15.98 -1.70
CA ASP A 104 -4.00 -16.29 -2.83
C ASP A 104 -3.47 -17.37 -3.81
N ASP A 105 -2.45 -18.16 -3.45
CA ASP A 105 -1.89 -19.28 -4.26
C ASP A 105 -2.14 -20.67 -3.63
#